data_AF-A0AAD6YYR0-F1
#
_entry.id   AF-A0AAD6YYR0-F1
#
_cell.length_a   1.000
_cell.length_b   1.000
_cell.length_c   1.000
_cell.angle_alpha   90.00
_cell.angle_beta   90.00
_cell.angle_gamma   90.00
#
_symmetry.space_group_name_H-M   'P 1'
#
loop_
_entity.id
_entity.type
_entity.pdbx_description
1 polymer ?
#
loop_
_entity_poly.entity_id
_entity_poly.type
_entity_poly.pdbx_seq_one_letter_code
_entity_poly.pdbx_strand_id
1 'polypeptide(L)'
;MCWAEENEETVAMLRDDPLCQVVVATVAFGQGFNVVSLLDSISLGVPKSVAQTMQQGGRVARDPETTGRAIVLVQASAYSAAQKYLKTRKIFKPVQGKEDQQ
;
A
#
# COMPACT_ATOMS: atom_id res chain seq x y z
N MET A 1 -6.12 -18.12 14.41
CA MET A 1 -6.48 -16.68 14.45
C MET A 1 -7.99 -16.65 14.35
N CYS A 2 -8.71 -16.00 15.28
CA CYS A 2 -10.19 -15.98 15.23
C CYS A 2 -10.60 -14.88 14.24
N TRP A 3 -10.72 -15.23 12.97
CA TRP A 3 -11.25 -14.35 11.95
C TRP A 3 -12.77 -14.45 11.97
N ALA A 4 -13.45 -13.39 11.55
CA ALA A 4 -14.87 -13.49 11.21
C ALA A 4 -14.98 -14.37 9.94
N GLU A 5 -16.01 -15.21 9.87
CA GLU A 5 -16.23 -16.21 8.81
C GLU A 5 -16.15 -15.59 7.40
N GLU A 6 -16.62 -14.35 7.26
CA GLU A 6 -16.65 -13.58 6.01
C GLU A 6 -15.24 -13.23 5.49
N ASN A 7 -14.25 -13.11 6.39
CA ASN A 7 -12.87 -12.85 5.98
C ASN A 7 -12.22 -14.13 5.44
N GLU A 8 -12.62 -15.31 5.92
CA GLU A 8 -12.10 -16.58 5.42
C GLU A 8 -12.60 -16.84 3.99
N GLU A 9 -13.87 -16.59 3.72
CA GLU A 9 -14.45 -16.69 2.38
C GLU A 9 -13.78 -15.70 1.41
N THR A 10 -13.56 -14.46 1.82
CA THR A 10 -12.88 -13.45 0.99
C THR A 10 -11.45 -13.87 0.65
N VAL A 11 -10.72 -14.45 1.60
CA VAL A 11 -9.37 -14.98 1.35
C VAL A 11 -9.40 -16.20 0.43
N ALA A 12 -10.40 -17.08 0.57
CA ALA A 12 -10.57 -18.22 -0.31
C ALA A 12 -10.84 -17.77 -1.76
N MET A 13 -11.74 -16.80 -1.96
CA MET A 13 -12.00 -16.21 -3.28
C MET A 13 -10.73 -15.61 -3.89
N LEU A 14 -9.97 -14.81 -3.13
CA LEU A 14 -8.71 -14.23 -3.60
C LEU A 14 -7.65 -15.26 -4.01
N ARG A 15 -7.67 -16.46 -3.41
CA ARG A 15 -6.69 -17.51 -3.68
C ARG A 15 -7.10 -18.36 -4.87
N ASP A 16 -8.37 -18.74 -4.93
CA ASP A 16 -8.85 -19.84 -5.76
C ASP A 16 -9.80 -19.40 -6.89
N ASP A 17 -10.44 -18.22 -6.79
CA ASP A 17 -11.37 -17.73 -7.80
C ASP A 17 -10.67 -16.79 -8.80
N PRO A 18 -10.55 -17.17 -10.09
CA PRO A 18 -9.95 -16.32 -11.11
C PRO A 18 -10.73 -15.02 -11.37
N LEU A 19 -12.00 -14.94 -10.94
CA LEU A 19 -12.81 -13.73 -11.05
C LEU A 19 -12.56 -12.74 -9.90
N CYS A 20 -11.99 -13.19 -8.77
CA CYS A 20 -11.70 -12.36 -7.61
C CYS A 20 -10.31 -11.72 -7.72
N GLN A 21 -10.23 -10.61 -8.47
CA GLN A 21 -8.95 -9.95 -8.77
C GLN A 21 -8.55 -8.86 -7.77
N VAL A 22 -9.53 -8.22 -7.12
CA VAL A 22 -9.28 -7.06 -6.25
C VAL A 22 -10.10 -7.18 -4.99
N VAL A 23 -9.44 -6.95 -3.85
CA VAL A 23 -10.10 -6.77 -2.56
C VAL A 23 -9.82 -5.38 -2.02
N VAL A 24 -10.91 -4.68 -1.68
CA VAL A 24 -10.86 -3.36 -1.03
C VAL A 24 -11.11 -3.57 0.45
N ALA A 25 -10.10 -3.33 1.27
CA ALA A 25 -10.19 -3.61 2.69
C ALA A 25 -9.42 -2.61 3.56
N THR A 26 -9.76 -2.61 4.85
CA THR A 26 -9.03 -1.83 5.86
C THR A 26 -7.72 -2.52 6.26
N VAL A 27 -6.85 -1.79 6.96
CA VAL A 27 -5.55 -2.31 7.44
C VAL A 27 -5.71 -3.58 8.29
N ALA A 28 -6.81 -3.68 9.04
CA ALA A 28 -7.11 -4.80 9.94
C ALA A 28 -7.35 -6.11 9.15
N PHE A 29 -8.11 -6.06 8.06
CA PHE A 29 -8.33 -7.23 7.19
C PHE A 29 -7.01 -7.82 6.72
N GLY A 30 -6.06 -6.95 6.39
CA GLY A 30 -4.81 -7.44 5.85
C GLY A 30 -3.87 -8.11 6.86
N GLN A 31 -4.18 -8.05 8.16
CA GLN A 31 -3.34 -8.63 9.21
C GLN A 31 -3.58 -10.14 9.33
N GLY A 32 -2.73 -10.94 8.68
CA GLY A 32 -2.67 -12.38 8.90
C GLY A 32 -3.09 -13.25 7.71
N PHE A 33 -3.52 -12.66 6.60
CA PHE A 33 -3.74 -13.45 5.38
C PHE A 33 -2.40 -13.73 4.66
N ASN A 34 -2.38 -14.88 3.96
CA ASN A 34 -1.26 -15.34 3.15
C ASN A 34 -1.78 -15.72 1.76
N VAL A 35 -1.79 -14.77 0.83
CA VAL A 35 -2.15 -15.00 -0.57
C VAL A 35 -0.92 -14.66 -1.40
N VAL A 36 -0.28 -15.70 -1.94
CA VAL A 36 1.00 -15.60 -2.65
C VAL A 36 0.84 -14.90 -4.02
N SER A 37 -0.34 -15.03 -4.62
CA SER A 37 -0.67 -14.51 -5.95
C SER A 37 -0.86 -13.00 -6.02
N LEU A 38 -0.90 -12.28 -4.89
CA LEU A 38 -1.11 -10.83 -4.93
C LEU A 38 0.12 -10.11 -5.50
N LEU A 39 -0.12 -9.24 -6.47
CA LEU A 39 0.92 -8.45 -7.13
C LEU A 39 0.96 -6.99 -6.65
N ASP A 40 -0.21 -6.42 -6.38
CA ASP A 40 -0.36 -4.99 -6.15
C ASP A 40 -0.96 -4.70 -4.77
N SER A 41 -0.29 -3.85 -4.00
CA SER A 41 -0.81 -3.25 -2.77
C SER A 41 -1.05 -1.78 -3.01
N ILE A 42 -2.32 -1.35 -3.05
CA ILE A 42 -2.70 0.04 -3.29
C ILE A 42 -3.23 0.66 -2.00
N SER A 43 -2.48 1.59 -1.43
CA SER A 43 -2.89 2.36 -0.26
C SER A 43 -3.56 3.66 -0.69
N LEU A 44 -4.85 3.80 -0.37
CA LEU A 44 -5.61 5.03 -0.62
C LEU A 44 -5.40 6.01 0.52
N GLY A 45 -4.65 7.08 0.26
CA GLY A 45 -4.26 8.08 1.26
C GLY A 45 -2.87 7.86 1.83
N VAL A 46 -2.44 8.78 2.69
CA VAL A 46 -1.10 8.77 3.28
C VAL A 46 -1.08 7.83 4.49
N PRO A 47 -0.23 6.77 4.49
CA PRO A 47 -0.04 5.91 5.65
C PRO A 47 0.48 6.70 6.86
N LYS A 48 0.15 6.24 8.07
CA LYS A 48 0.54 6.95 9.31
C LYS A 48 2.05 6.91 9.55
N SER A 49 2.76 5.93 8.97
CA SER A 49 4.20 5.77 9.10
C SER A 49 4.80 5.01 7.91
N VAL A 50 6.10 5.18 7.69
CA VAL A 50 6.86 4.40 6.70
C VAL A 50 6.80 2.91 7.00
N ALA A 51 6.88 2.52 8.29
CA ALA A 51 6.77 1.13 8.71
C ALA A 51 5.43 0.51 8.30
N GLN A 52 4.33 1.28 8.38
CA GLN A 52 3.03 0.83 7.92
C GLN A 52 3.03 0.61 6.39
N THR A 53 3.60 1.53 5.61
CA THR A 53 3.74 1.37 4.16
C THR A 53 4.53 0.12 3.81
N MET A 54 5.66 -0.12 4.48
CA MET A 54 6.50 -1.29 4.26
C MET A 54 5.77 -2.58 4.62
N GLN A 55 5.04 -2.60 5.74
CA GLN A 55 4.26 -3.78 6.14
C GLN A 55 3.12 -4.08 5.15
N GLN A 56 2.44 -3.05 4.64
CA GLN A 56 1.38 -3.20 3.66
C GLN A 56 1.94 -3.70 2.32
N GLY A 57 2.99 -3.05 1.82
CA GLY A 57 3.67 -3.45 0.58
C GLY A 57 4.30 -4.84 0.65
N GLY A 58 4.84 -5.23 1.81
CA GLY A 58 5.42 -6.57 2.01
C GLY A 58 4.42 -7.73 2.04
N ARG A 59 3.11 -7.45 1.86
CA ARG A 59 2.09 -8.50 1.76
C ARG A 59 1.92 -9.05 0.36
N VAL A 60 2.40 -8.33 -0.66
CA VAL A 60 2.32 -8.73 -2.07
C VAL A 60 3.66 -9.27 -2.56
N ALA A 61 3.65 -10.01 -3.67
CA ALA A 61 4.80 -10.66 -4.29
C ALA A 61 5.63 -11.48 -3.30
N ARG A 62 4.97 -12.43 -2.62
CA ARG A 62 5.67 -13.40 -1.74
C ARG A 62 6.44 -14.45 -2.52
N ASP A 63 6.14 -14.61 -3.80
CA ASP A 63 6.94 -15.40 -4.73
C ASP A 63 8.16 -14.57 -5.20
N PRO A 64 9.40 -15.03 -4.94
CA PRO A 64 10.62 -14.33 -5.34
C PRO A 64 10.75 -14.09 -6.85
N GLU A 65 10.12 -14.93 -7.68
CA GLU A 65 10.16 -14.82 -9.13
C GLU A 65 9.20 -13.76 -9.68
N THR A 66 8.33 -13.24 -8.81
CA THR A 66 7.24 -12.33 -9.17
C THR A 66 7.56 -10.91 -8.74
N THR A 67 7.40 -9.94 -9.66
CA THR A 67 7.56 -8.51 -9.33
C THR A 67 6.24 -7.94 -8.82
N GLY A 68 6.23 -7.49 -7.57
CA GLY A 68 5.09 -6.78 -6.96
C GLY A 68 5.27 -5.27 -6.90
N ARG A 69 4.17 -4.55 -6.68
CA ARG A 69 4.16 -3.10 -6.52
C ARG A 69 3.43 -2.69 -5.24
N ALA A 70 4.04 -1.77 -4.50
CA ALA A 70 3.41 -1.06 -3.40
C ALA A 70 3.16 0.38 -3.84
N ILE A 71 1.90 0.72 -4.08
CA ILE A 71 1.48 2.02 -4.62
C ILE A 71 0.77 2.79 -3.50
N VAL A 72 1.26 4.01 -3.21
CA VAL A 72 0.60 4.91 -2.27
C VAL A 72 -0.01 6.06 -3.06
N LEU A 73 -1.34 6.14 -3.07
CA LEU A 73 -2.07 7.21 -3.73
C LEU A 73 -2.26 8.37 -2.75
N VAL A 74 -1.50 9.44 -2.96
CA VAL A 74 -1.53 10.64 -2.11
C VAL A 74 -2.49 11.66 -2.72
N GLN A 75 -3.47 12.10 -1.92
CA GLN A 75 -4.35 13.20 -2.31
C GLN A 75 -3.58 14.52 -2.34
N ALA A 76 -3.89 15.38 -3.32
CA ALA A 76 -3.25 16.69 -3.48
C ALA A 76 -3.36 17.54 -2.20
N SER A 77 -4.50 17.48 -1.50
CA SER A 77 -4.73 18.18 -0.22
C SER A 77 -3.73 17.75 0.86
N ALA A 78 -3.51 16.44 1.01
CA ALA A 78 -2.55 15.87 1.97
C ALA A 78 -1.11 16.25 1.61
N TYR A 79 -0.77 16.24 0.32
CA TYR A 79 0.54 16.68 -0.16
C TYR A 79 0.79 18.16 0.14
N SER A 80 -0.16 19.04 -0.16
CA SER A 80 -0.05 20.48 0.14
C SER A 80 0.07 20.75 1.65
N ALA A 81 -0.67 20.01 2.48
CA ALA A 81 -0.57 20.11 3.93
C ALA A 81 0.82 19.70 4.44
N ALA A 82 1.38 18.60 3.91
CA ALA A 82 2.73 18.14 4.24
C ALA A 82 3.80 19.18 3.83
N GLN A 83 3.68 19.75 2.62
CA GLN A 83 4.58 20.81 2.18
C GLN A 83 4.54 22.05 3.08
N LYS A 84 3.34 22.48 3.50
CA LYS A 84 3.18 23.61 4.42
C LYS A 84 3.87 23.33 5.76
N TYR A 85 3.69 22.12 6.30
CA TYR A 85 4.33 21.69 7.54
C TYR A 85 5.87 21.73 7.46
N LEU A 86 6.45 21.22 6.37
CA LEU A 86 7.90 21.22 6.15
C LEU A 86 8.49 22.63 6.05
N LYS A 87 7.80 23.54 5.34
CA LYS A 87 8.19 24.96 5.23
C LYS A 87 8.22 25.65 6.59
N THR A 88 7.20 25.43 7.42
CA THR A 88 7.11 26.04 8.76
C THR A 88 8.25 25.61 9.66
N ARG A 89 8.69 24.34 9.60
CA ARG A 89 9.76 23.85 10.47
C ARG A 89 11.18 24.14 9.97
N LYS A 90 11.36 24.73 8.77
CA LYS A 90 12.67 24.90 8.11
C LYS A 90 13.48 23.60 7.99
N ILE A 91 12.82 22.44 8.01
CA ILE A 91 13.48 21.12 8.05
C ILE A 91 13.93 20.66 6.64
N PHE A 92 13.48 21.32 5.56
CA PHE A 92 13.77 20.84 4.21
C PHE A 92 14.05 21.96 3.19
N LYS A 93 15.18 21.85 2.46
CA LYS A 93 15.35 22.44 1.13
C LYS A 93 14.84 21.40 0.13
N PRO A 94 13.94 21.75 -0.81
CA PRO A 94 13.49 20.80 -1.82
C PRO A 94 14.69 20.28 -2.62
N VAL A 95 14.73 18.98 -2.87
CA VAL A 95 15.64 18.42 -3.87
C VAL A 95 15.14 18.95 -5.21
N GLN A 96 15.90 19.84 -5.84
CA GLN A 96 15.67 20.20 -7.24
C GLN A 96 15.82 18.91 -8.06
N GLY A 97 14.71 18.39 -8.58
CA GLY A 97 14.75 17.38 -9.62
C GLY A 97 15.53 17.97 -10.79
N LYS A 98 16.64 17.34 -11.15
CA LYS A 98 17.16 17.53 -12.50
C LYS A 98 16.09 16.93 -13.40
N GLU A 99 15.41 17.80 -14.16
CA GLU A 99 14.82 17.36 -15.41
C GLU A 99 15.99 16.84 -16.24
N ASP A 100 16.11 15.52 -16.34
CA ASP A 100 16.94 14.88 -17.34
C ASP A 100 16.31 15.21 -18.70
N GLN A 101 16.68 16.37 -19.24
CA GLN A 101 16.41 16.74 -20.62
C GLN A 101 17.28 15.82 -21.49
N GLN A 102 16.62 14.83 -22.10
CA GLN A 102 17.13 14.09 -23.26
C GLN A 102 17.16 15.00 -24.49
#